data_AF-A0A5A7NG45-F1
#
_entry.id   AF-A0A5A7NG45-F1
#
_cell.length_a   1.000
_cell.length_b   1.000
_cell.length_c   1.000
_cell.angle_alpha   90.00
_cell.angle_beta   90.00
_cell.angle_gamma   90.00
#
_symmetry.space_group_name_H-M   'P 1'
#
loop_
_entity.id
_entity.type
_entity.pdbx_description
1 polymer ?
#
loop_
_entity_poly.entity_id
_entity_poly.type
_entity_poly.pdbx_seq_one_letter_code
_entity_poly.pdbx_strand_id
1 'polypeptide(L)'
;MRANSILDTIGNTPHVRINRLFGDNHSVWIKQERVNPGGSIKDRIALSMVEAAEKSGALKPGGVIVEPHRAIRALALRWWRL
;
A
#
# COMPACT_ATOMS: atom_id res chain seq x y z
N MET A 1 -10.26 -8.69 -11.90
CA MET A 1 -9.28 -9.51 -11.14
C MET A 1 -10.02 -10.13 -9.97
N ARG A 2 -9.77 -11.41 -9.65
CA ARG A 2 -10.25 -12.05 -8.41
C ARG A 2 -9.06 -12.14 -7.45
N ALA A 3 -9.27 -11.88 -6.17
CA ALA A 3 -8.26 -11.86 -5.12
C ALA A 3 -8.73 -12.72 -3.94
N ASN A 4 -7.81 -13.38 -3.24
CA ASN A 4 -8.12 -14.23 -2.09
C ASN A 4 -8.13 -13.41 -0.79
N SER A 5 -7.38 -12.31 -0.75
CA SER A 5 -7.36 -11.32 0.31
C SER A 5 -7.37 -9.91 -0.27
N ILE A 6 -7.83 -8.95 0.52
CA ILE A 6 -7.67 -7.52 0.21
C ILE A 6 -6.18 -7.15 0.07
N LEU A 7 -5.27 -7.86 0.75
CA LEU A 7 -3.82 -7.64 0.63
C LEU A 7 -3.31 -7.92 -0.78
N ASP A 8 -3.90 -8.89 -1.50
CA ASP A 8 -3.53 -9.21 -2.89
C ASP A 8 -3.87 -8.07 -3.86
N THR A 9 -4.70 -7.11 -3.43
CA THR A 9 -5.09 -5.94 -4.22
C THR A 9 -4.15 -4.75 -4.04
N ILE A 10 -3.19 -4.83 -3.10
CA ILE A 10 -2.18 -3.80 -2.91
C ILE A 10 -1.19 -3.83 -4.07
N GLY A 11 -0.99 -2.69 -4.71
CA GLY A 11 -0.10 -2.52 -5.84
C GLY A 11 -0.80 -2.68 -7.19
N ASN A 12 -0.03 -3.04 -8.22
CA ASN A 12 -0.49 -3.14 -9.62
C ASN A 12 -1.38 -1.97 -10.09
N THR A 13 -1.13 -0.80 -9.53
CA THR A 13 -1.90 0.41 -9.76
C THR A 13 -1.74 0.90 -11.20
N PRO A 14 -2.76 1.52 -11.80
CA PRO A 14 -2.66 2.04 -13.15
C PRO A 14 -1.54 3.08 -13.30
N HIS A 15 -0.87 3.04 -14.46
CA HIS A 15 -0.12 4.18 -14.96
C HIS A 15 -1.06 4.99 -15.85
N VAL A 16 -1.33 6.24 -15.47
CA VAL A 16 -2.26 7.11 -16.19
C VAL A 16 -1.48 8.26 -16.79
N ARG A 17 -1.69 8.51 -18.08
CA ARG A 17 -1.08 9.67 -18.76
C ARG A 17 -1.73 10.96 -18.29
N ILE A 18 -0.92 11.97 -18.00
CA ILE A 18 -1.40 13.33 -17.73
C ILE A 18 -1.55 14.08 -19.05
N ASN A 19 -2.80 14.22 -19.53
CA ASN A 19 -3.06 14.75 -20.88
C ASN A 19 -3.05 16.28 -20.99
N ARG A 20 -3.16 17.04 -19.90
CA ARG A 20 -3.49 18.48 -19.96
C ARG A 20 -2.47 19.44 -19.32
N LEU A 21 -1.49 18.96 -18.57
CA LEU A 21 -0.61 19.84 -17.75
C LEU A 21 0.76 20.14 -18.38
N PHE A 22 1.22 19.35 -19.35
CA PHE A 22 2.62 19.40 -19.82
C PHE A 22 2.79 19.62 -21.33
N GLY A 23 1.71 20.04 -22.01
CA GLY A 23 1.67 20.21 -23.47
C GLY A 23 1.94 18.89 -24.23
N ASP A 24 2.17 19.01 -25.53
CA ASP A 24 2.32 17.85 -26.43
C ASP A 24 3.77 17.36 -26.57
N ASN A 25 4.75 18.18 -26.16
CA ASN A 25 6.17 17.86 -26.28
C ASN A 25 6.68 16.92 -25.18
N HIS A 26 5.88 16.67 -24.13
CA HIS A 26 6.26 15.84 -23.00
C HIS A 26 5.23 14.74 -22.76
N SER A 27 5.72 13.53 -22.44
CA SER A 27 4.87 12.41 -22.03
C SER A 27 5.03 12.17 -20.54
N VAL A 28 4.10 12.69 -19.75
CA VAL A 28 4.12 12.54 -18.28
C VAL A 28 3.08 11.52 -17.84
N TRP A 29 3.50 10.59 -16.99
CA TRP A 29 2.67 9.51 -16.46
C TRP A 29 2.70 9.54 -14.94
N ILE A 30 1.58 9.18 -14.33
CA ILE A 30 1.45 9.06 -12.88
C ILE A 30 1.06 7.62 -12.52
N LYS A 31 1.66 7.12 -11.45
CA LYS A 31 1.17 5.96 -10.72
C LYS A 31 0.00 6.34 -9.84
N GLN A 32 -1.19 5.82 -10.12
CA GLN A 32 -2.41 6.18 -9.40
C GLN A 32 -2.51 5.46 -8.03
N GLU A 33 -1.58 5.71 -7.11
CA GLU A 33 -1.47 4.99 -5.84
C GLU A 33 -2.64 5.18 -4.86
N ARG A 34 -3.54 6.13 -5.13
CA ARG A 34 -4.79 6.27 -4.36
C ARG A 34 -5.71 5.04 -4.49
N VAL A 35 -5.56 4.23 -5.55
CA VAL A 35 -6.43 3.06 -5.77
C VAL A 35 -6.05 1.84 -4.94
N ASN A 36 -4.94 1.88 -4.20
CA ASN A 36 -4.68 0.87 -3.19
C ASN A 36 -5.83 0.87 -2.15
N PRO A 37 -6.15 -0.26 -1.53
CA PRO A 37 -7.35 -0.41 -0.70
C PRO A 37 -7.41 0.51 0.55
N GLY A 38 -6.26 0.89 1.11
CA GLY A 38 -6.09 1.88 2.18
C GLY A 38 -5.96 3.32 1.67
N GLY A 39 -6.14 3.54 0.37
CA GLY A 39 -6.33 4.85 -0.25
C GLY A 39 -5.03 5.62 -0.55
N SER A 40 -3.86 5.02 -0.35
CA SER A 40 -2.58 5.68 -0.62
C SER A 40 -1.44 4.69 -0.90
N ILE A 41 -0.29 5.23 -1.32
CA ILE A 41 0.94 4.46 -1.50
C ILE A 41 1.43 3.76 -0.21
N LYS A 42 0.97 4.20 0.96
CA LYS A 42 1.43 3.67 2.25
C LYS A 42 1.07 2.20 2.46
N ASP A 43 0.08 1.67 1.73
CA ASP A 43 -0.29 0.26 1.81
C ASP A 43 0.88 -0.65 1.42
N ARG A 44 1.69 -0.24 0.43
CA ARG A 44 2.84 -1.01 -0.03
C ARG A 44 3.89 -1.17 1.05
N ILE A 45 4.33 -0.05 1.63
CA ILE A 45 5.39 -0.06 2.64
C ILE A 45 4.89 -0.76 3.91
N ALA A 46 3.63 -0.55 4.27
CA ALA A 46 3.05 -1.16 5.44
C ALA A 46 2.98 -2.70 5.28
N LEU A 47 2.58 -3.21 4.10
CA LEU A 47 2.62 -4.64 3.80
C LEU A 47 4.06 -5.18 3.87
N SER A 48 5.00 -4.55 3.17
CA SER A 48 6.40 -5.02 3.13
C SER A 48 7.09 -4.99 4.51
N MET A 49 6.81 -4.00 5.35
CA MET A 49 7.35 -3.93 6.71
C MET A 49 6.83 -5.08 7.58
N VAL A 50 5.53 -5.39 7.51
CA VAL A 50 4.95 -6.50 8.28
C VAL A 50 5.50 -7.84 7.80
N GLU A 51 5.54 -8.08 6.48
CA GLU A 51 6.09 -9.32 5.92
C GLU A 51 7.56 -9.52 6.28
N ALA A 52 8.37 -8.45 6.26
CA ALA A 52 9.76 -8.51 6.68
C ALA A 52 9.89 -8.82 8.18
N ALA A 53 9.06 -8.21 9.03
CA ALA A 53 9.07 -8.45 10.47
C ALA A 53 8.65 -9.88 10.82
N GLU A 54 7.65 -10.43 10.13
CA GLU A 54 7.24 -11.84 10.30
C GLU A 54 8.32 -12.79 9.79
N LYS A 55 8.87 -12.55 8.60
CA LYS A 55 9.92 -13.38 8.00
C LYS A 55 11.19 -13.44 8.86
N SER A 56 11.54 -12.32 9.51
CA SER A 56 12.69 -12.26 10.42
C SER A 56 12.38 -12.79 11.83
N GLY A 57 11.11 -13.06 12.15
CA GLY A 57 10.67 -13.48 13.48
C GLY A 57 10.59 -12.34 14.51
N ALA A 58 10.82 -11.10 14.11
CA ALA A 58 10.65 -9.91 14.95
C ALA A 58 9.18 -9.65 15.30
N LEU A 59 8.25 -10.02 14.40
CA LEU A 59 6.81 -10.02 14.65
C LEU A 59 6.30 -11.46 14.74
N LYS A 60 5.61 -11.77 15.84
CA LYS A 60 4.99 -13.08 16.09
C LYS A 60 3.47 -12.94 16.20
N PRO A 61 2.71 -14.03 16.03
CA PRO A 61 1.27 -14.02 16.28
C PRO A 61 0.95 -13.42 17.66
N GLY A 62 0.00 -12.47 17.69
CA GLY A 62 -0.35 -11.73 18.91
C GLY A 62 0.58 -10.57 19.27
N GLY A 63 1.68 -10.37 18.53
CA GLY A 63 2.58 -9.23 18.69
C GLY A 63 1.89 -7.88 18.44
N VAL A 64 2.39 -6.85 19.12
CA VAL A 64 1.88 -5.47 18.99
C VAL A 64 2.84 -4.65 18.15
N ILE A 65 2.32 -4.02 17.11
CA ILE A 65 3.05 -3.03 16.31
C ILE A 65 2.72 -1.64 16.85
N VAL A 66 3.74 -0.86 17.15
CA VAL A 66 3.60 0.55 17.55
C VAL A 66 4.29 1.41 16.50
N GLU A 67 3.56 2.35 15.91
CA GLU A 67 4.07 3.24 14.87
C GLU A 67 3.56 4.66 15.14
N PRO A 68 4.47 5.65 15.35
CA PRO A 68 4.08 7.02 15.63
C PRO A 68 3.85 7.80 14.32
N HIS A 69 2.62 7.84 13.82
CA HIS A 69 2.28 8.66 12.64
C HIS A 69 0.91 9.32 12.69
N ARG A 70 0.84 10.53 12.12
CA ARG A 70 -0.37 11.38 12.13
C ARG A 70 -1.43 10.99 11.09
N ALA A 71 -1.12 10.15 10.11
CA ALA A 71 -1.90 10.11 8.87
C ALA A 71 -2.38 8.73 8.37
N ILE A 72 -2.09 7.59 9.02
CA ILE A 72 -2.77 6.32 8.68
C ILE A 72 -2.63 5.31 9.83
N ARG A 73 -3.71 4.55 10.03
CA ARG A 73 -3.90 3.56 11.09
C ARG A 73 -2.86 2.43 10.97
N ALA A 74 -1.82 2.45 11.80
CA ALA A 74 -1.02 1.26 12.10
C ALA A 74 -1.90 0.07 12.57
N LEU A 75 -3.11 0.35 13.05
CA LEU A 75 -4.12 -0.63 13.39
C LEU A 75 -4.68 -1.41 12.18
N ALA A 76 -4.60 -0.89 10.94
CA ALA A 76 -5.34 -1.46 9.80
C ALA A 76 -4.82 -2.84 9.33
N LEU A 77 -3.51 -3.09 9.37
CA LEU A 77 -2.96 -4.34 8.85
C LEU A 77 -3.27 -5.57 9.72
N ARG A 78 -3.38 -5.40 11.04
CA ARG A 78 -3.80 -6.49 11.93
C ARG A 78 -5.25 -6.91 11.68
N TRP A 79 -6.11 -5.99 11.24
CA TRP A 79 -7.52 -6.27 10.95
C TRP A 79 -7.72 -7.03 9.64
N TRP A 80 -6.76 -6.98 8.71
CA TRP A 80 -6.93 -7.54 7.36
C TRP A 80 -6.33 -8.96 7.20
N ARG A 81 -5.63 -9.44 8.23
CA ARG A 81 -5.07 -10.80 8.32
C ARG A 81 -5.79 -11.71 9.33
N LEU A 82 -6.80 -11.18 10.02
CA LEU A 82 -7.83 -11.96 10.71
C LEU A 82 -8.99 -12.22 9.74
#